data_AF-A0A1Y6KEU6-F1
#
_entry.id   AF-A0A1Y6KEU6-F1
#
_cell.length_a   1.000
_cell.length_b   1.000
_cell.length_c   1.000
_cell.angle_alpha   90.00
_cell.angle_beta   90.00
_cell.angle_gamma   90.00
#
_symmetry.space_group_name_H-M   'P 1'
#
loop_
_entity.id
_entity.type
_entity.pdbx_description
1 polymer ?
#
loop_
_entity_poly.entity_id
_entity_poly.type
_entity_poly.pdbx_seq_one_letter_code
_entity_poly.pdbx_strand_id
1 'polypeptide(L)'
;MRRPKIQPIRNKLDLTDKVQVRIVTRRLRVTQAELAEIVGRIGNSIASISKEVHLQRTKASVPADVPPADVIASVAATETVAAEAIATSETH
;
A
#
# COMPACT_ATOMS: atom_id res chain seq x y z
N MET A 1 11.86 7.70 -44.41
CA MET A 1 10.73 8.02 -43.49
C MET A 1 11.28 8.33 -42.11
N ARG A 2 10.76 9.34 -41.39
CA ARG A 2 11.09 9.53 -39.96
C ARG A 2 10.07 8.79 -39.09
N ARG A 3 10.48 7.73 -38.37
CA ARG A 3 9.64 7.18 -37.29
C ARG A 3 9.61 8.21 -36.14
N PRO A 4 8.44 8.52 -35.54
CA PRO A 4 8.43 9.27 -34.29
C PRO A 4 9.13 8.43 -33.22
N LYS A 5 10.14 9.02 -32.56
CA LYS A 5 10.86 8.35 -31.47
C LYS A 5 9.92 8.30 -30.27
N ILE A 6 9.38 7.11 -29.99
CA ILE A 6 8.61 6.86 -28.76
C ILE A 6 9.55 7.18 -27.60
N GLN A 7 9.29 8.30 -26.92
CA GLN A 7 10.02 8.63 -25.71
C GLN A 7 9.55 7.63 -24.63
N PRO A 8 10.47 7.01 -23.86
CA PRO A 8 10.06 6.18 -22.75
C PRO A 8 9.21 7.03 -21.80
N ILE A 9 8.01 6.55 -21.46
CA ILE A 9 7.04 7.30 -20.66
C ILE A 9 7.68 7.61 -19.31
N ARG A 10 8.18 8.84 -19.17
CA ARG A 10 8.75 9.31 -17.91
C ARG A 10 7.65 9.29 -16.85
N ASN A 11 8.03 9.02 -15.62
CA ASN A 11 7.13 8.99 -14.45
C ASN A 11 6.50 10.37 -14.10
N LYS A 12 6.40 11.33 -15.04
CA LYS A 12 5.86 12.67 -14.81
C LYS A 12 4.43 12.81 -15.33
N LEU A 13 3.59 13.42 -14.52
CA LEU A 13 2.25 13.89 -14.86
C LEU A 13 2.35 15.29 -15.49
N ASP A 14 1.70 15.49 -16.63
CA ASP A 14 1.40 16.83 -17.13
C ASP A 14 0.06 17.32 -16.54
N LEU A 15 0.05 18.50 -15.91
CA LEU A 15 -1.17 19.12 -15.38
C LEU A 15 -1.93 19.95 -16.43
N THR A 16 -1.31 20.27 -17.57
CA THR A 16 -1.97 20.91 -18.71
C THR A 16 -2.75 19.91 -19.56
N ASP A 17 -2.31 18.65 -19.57
CA ASP A 17 -3.01 17.55 -20.23
C ASP A 17 -4.24 17.09 -19.39
N LYS A 18 -5.40 17.61 -19.77
CA LYS A 18 -6.71 17.26 -19.20
C LYS A 18 -7.02 15.76 -19.28
N VAL A 19 -6.44 15.01 -20.22
CA VAL A 19 -6.63 13.55 -20.35
C VAL A 19 -5.82 12.83 -19.27
N GLN A 20 -4.54 13.18 -19.09
CA GLN A 20 -3.71 12.63 -18.01
C GLN A 20 -4.30 12.95 -16.63
N VAL A 21 -4.66 14.21 -16.37
CA VAL A 21 -5.29 14.64 -15.10
C VAL A 21 -6.57 13.85 -14.82
N ARG A 22 -7.44 13.67 -15.83
CA ARG A 22 -8.70 12.89 -15.69
C ARG A 22 -8.45 11.40 -15.47
N ILE A 23 -7.41 10.81 -16.05
CA ILE A 23 -7.04 9.41 -15.83
C ILE A 23 -6.47 9.22 -14.42
N VAL A 24 -5.58 10.11 -13.96
CA VAL A 24 -4.95 10.00 -12.64
C VAL A 24 -5.94 10.24 -11.50
N THR A 25 -6.77 11.30 -11.58
CA THR A 25 -7.86 11.54 -10.59
C THR A 25 -8.80 10.34 -10.50
N ARG A 26 -9.32 9.83 -11.63
CA ARG A 26 -10.22 8.66 -11.66
C ARG A 26 -9.55 7.38 -11.12
N ARG A 27 -8.27 7.14 -11.42
CA ARG A 27 -7.51 5.96 -10.96
C ARG A 27 -7.20 6.02 -9.47
N LEU A 28 -6.82 7.17 -8.94
CA LEU A 28 -6.45 7.36 -7.53
C LEU A 28 -7.65 7.67 -6.64
N ARG A 29 -8.83 7.97 -7.23
CA ARG A 29 -10.07 8.40 -6.57
C ARG A 29 -9.92 9.69 -5.76
N VAL A 30 -9.11 10.62 -6.26
CA VAL A 30 -8.92 11.97 -5.71
C VAL A 30 -9.49 13.04 -6.63
N THR A 31 -9.88 14.17 -6.07
CA THR A 31 -10.28 15.38 -6.81
C THR A 31 -9.10 16.02 -7.54
N GLN A 32 -9.39 16.93 -8.46
CA GLN A 32 -8.35 17.71 -9.15
C GLN A 32 -7.62 18.69 -8.20
N ALA A 33 -8.29 19.17 -7.14
CA ALA A 33 -7.71 20.06 -6.15
C ALA A 33 -6.65 19.33 -5.28
N GLU A 34 -7.02 18.18 -4.70
CA GLU A 34 -6.09 17.32 -3.95
C GLU A 34 -4.91 16.87 -4.81
N LEU A 35 -5.14 16.52 -6.08
CA LEU A 35 -4.07 16.17 -7.01
C LEU A 35 -3.11 17.34 -7.26
N ALA A 36 -3.61 18.57 -7.39
CA ALA A 36 -2.77 19.76 -7.56
C ALA A 36 -1.96 20.07 -6.28
N GLU A 37 -2.58 19.95 -5.10
CA GLU A 37 -1.90 20.13 -3.80
C GLU A 37 -0.78 19.10 -3.60
N ILE A 38 -1.05 17.82 -3.86
CA ILE A 38 -0.05 16.74 -3.79
C ILE A 38 1.10 17.02 -4.77
N VAL A 39 0.82 17.43 -6.00
CA VAL A 39 1.85 17.80 -6.98
C VAL A 39 2.66 19.03 -6.52
N GLY A 40 2.05 20.01 -5.86
CA GLY A 40 2.75 21.12 -5.24
C GLY A 40 3.69 20.69 -4.11
N ARG A 41 3.31 19.66 -3.33
CA ARG A 41 4.08 19.13 -2.19
C ARG A 41 5.26 18.25 -2.60
N ILE A 42 5.08 17.32 -3.54
CA ILE A 42 6.08 16.28 -3.86
C ILE A 42 6.57 16.29 -5.32
N GLY A 43 6.13 17.27 -6.10
CA GLY A 43 6.40 17.38 -7.52
C GLY A 43 5.51 16.44 -8.37
N ASN A 44 5.53 16.67 -9.68
CA ASN A 44 4.64 16.01 -10.65
C ASN A 44 4.99 14.55 -10.99
N SER A 45 5.49 13.75 -10.04
CA SER A 45 5.86 12.34 -10.27
C SER A 45 4.68 11.40 -10.01
N ILE A 46 4.16 10.71 -11.03
CA ILE A 46 3.05 9.75 -10.94
C ILE A 46 3.34 8.66 -9.90
N ALA A 47 4.57 8.17 -9.84
CA ALA A 47 4.98 7.18 -8.85
C ALA A 47 4.97 7.75 -7.41
N SER A 48 5.35 9.02 -7.24
CA SER A 48 5.31 9.71 -5.95
C SER A 48 3.87 10.02 -5.53
N ILE A 49 3.05 10.58 -6.43
CA ILE A 49 1.63 10.87 -6.23
C ILE A 49 0.87 9.58 -5.85
N SER A 50 1.13 8.47 -6.55
CA SER A 50 0.52 7.19 -6.21
C SER A 50 0.90 6.72 -4.81
N LYS A 51 2.17 6.82 -4.41
CA LYS A 51 2.61 6.47 -3.04
C LYS A 51 1.97 7.37 -1.98
N GLU A 52 1.96 8.68 -2.22
CA GLU A 52 1.41 9.67 -1.29
C GLU A 52 -0.10 9.47 -1.09
N VAL A 53 -0.89 9.23 -2.14
CA VAL A 53 -2.33 8.94 -1.98
C VAL A 53 -2.58 7.66 -1.17
N HIS A 54 -1.76 6.61 -1.35
CA HIS A 54 -1.90 5.40 -0.52
C HIS A 54 -1.51 5.67 0.94
N LEU A 55 -0.48 6.47 1.19
CA LEU A 55 -0.03 6.87 2.52
C LEU A 55 -1.03 7.80 3.24
N GLN A 56 -1.66 8.72 2.51
CA GLN A 56 -2.75 9.55 3.03
C GLN A 56 -3.97 8.68 3.36
N ARG A 57 -4.29 7.70 2.51
CA ARG A 57 -5.40 6.78 2.77
C ARG A 57 -5.18 5.88 3.98
N THR A 58 -3.96 5.39 4.24
CA THR A 58 -3.69 4.63 5.47
C THR A 58 -3.74 5.52 6.71
N LYS A 59 -3.21 6.75 6.65
CA LYS A 59 -3.33 7.76 7.74
C LYS A 59 -4.78 8.13 8.05
N ALA A 60 -5.60 8.37 7.03
CA ALA A 60 -7.02 8.70 7.17
C ALA A 60 -7.90 7.49 7.52
N SER A 61 -7.38 6.27 7.36
CA SER A 61 -8.05 5.01 7.72
C SER A 61 -7.66 4.51 9.13
N VAL A 62 -7.14 5.39 9.98
CA VAL A 62 -7.07 5.16 11.43
C VAL A 62 -8.37 5.70 12.06
N PRO A 63 -9.39 4.87 12.34
CA PRO A 63 -10.47 5.29 13.23
C PRO A 63 -9.87 5.51 14.62
N ALA A 64 -10.07 6.70 15.17
CA ALA A 64 -9.60 7.05 16.52
C ALA A 64 -10.56 6.49 17.60
N ASP A 65 -10.81 5.18 17.57
CA ASP A 65 -11.60 4.47 18.59
C ASP A 65 -11.30 2.95 18.63
N VAL A 66 -10.06 2.57 18.96
CA VAL A 66 -9.78 1.31 19.69
C VAL A 66 -8.53 1.52 20.57
N PRO A 67 -8.60 1.39 21.90
CA PRO A 67 -7.40 1.34 22.74
C PRO A 67 -6.71 -0.03 22.61
N PRO A 68 -5.38 -0.10 22.40
CA PRO A 68 -4.66 -1.36 22.31
C PRO A 68 -4.31 -1.91 23.70
N ALA A 69 -5.32 -2.38 24.44
CA ALA A 69 -5.16 -3.05 25.74
C ALA A 69 -6.16 -4.21 25.91
N ASP A 70 -5.68 -5.29 26.53
CA ASP A 70 -6.45 -6.36 27.21
C ASP A 70 -7.63 -7.03 26.48
N VAL A 71 -7.36 -8.03 25.62
CA VAL A 71 -7.96 -9.38 25.75
C VAL A 71 -7.01 -10.48 25.20
N ILE A 72 -6.04 -10.94 26.00
CA ILE A 72 -5.45 -12.29 25.85
C ILE A 72 -5.32 -12.92 27.23
N ALA A 73 -6.46 -13.27 27.83
CA ALA A 73 -6.53 -13.96 29.12
C ALA A 73 -7.72 -14.92 29.16
N SER A 74 -7.52 -16.06 29.83
CA SER A 74 -8.42 -17.22 29.97
C SER A 74 -8.68 -18.06 28.68
N VAL A 75 -8.41 -19.38 28.60
CA VAL A 75 -8.71 -20.55 29.50
C VAL A 75 -10.14 -21.08 29.22
N ALA A 76 -10.41 -22.39 29.02
CA ALA A 76 -9.66 -23.60 29.44
C ALA A 76 -9.76 -24.81 28.47
N ALA A 77 -9.02 -25.87 28.81
CA ALA A 77 -9.44 -27.30 28.79
C ALA A 77 -9.62 -28.04 27.45
N THR A 78 -9.28 -29.34 27.31
CA THR A 78 -8.51 -30.28 28.18
C THR A 78 -8.01 -31.50 27.38
N GLU A 79 -7.00 -32.24 27.91
CA GLU A 79 -6.79 -33.70 27.74
C GLU A 79 -6.51 -34.24 26.30
N THR A 80 -6.11 -35.48 25.99
CA THR A 80 -5.41 -36.64 26.62
C THR A 80 -4.82 -37.50 25.45
N VAL A 81 -3.78 -38.35 25.54
CA VAL A 81 -2.63 -38.59 26.46
C VAL A 81 -1.62 -39.54 25.72
N ALA A 82 -0.46 -39.86 26.32
CA ALA A 82 0.60 -40.77 25.79
C ALA A 82 1.41 -40.17 24.60
N ALA A 83 2.74 -40.29 24.50
CA ALA A 83 3.61 -41.47 24.26
C ALA A 83 3.39 -42.09 22.86
N GLU A 84 4.40 -42.58 22.12
CA GLU A 84 5.80 -42.91 22.44
C GLU A 84 6.67 -42.83 21.16
N ALA A 85 7.91 -42.33 21.23
CA ALA A 85 8.86 -42.34 20.10
C ALA A 85 10.32 -42.28 20.60
N ILE A 86 10.88 -43.46 20.93
CA ILE A 86 12.26 -43.63 21.41
C ILE A 86 13.26 -43.37 20.26
N ALA A 87 14.47 -42.89 20.58
CA ALA A 87 15.47 -42.53 19.58
C ALA A 87 16.33 -43.71 19.08
N THR A 88 16.41 -43.85 17.76
CA THR A 88 17.36 -44.63 16.94
C THR A 88 17.52 -43.88 15.61
N SER A 89 18.68 -43.69 14.96
CA SER A 89 20.10 -43.92 15.26
C SER A 89 20.93 -42.87 14.43
N GLU A 90 22.20 -42.97 13.99
CA GLU A 90 23.27 -43.98 14.05
C GLU A 90 24.67 -43.37 13.80
N THR A 91 25.72 -44.08 14.24
CA THR A 91 27.10 -44.19 13.71
C THR A 91 27.71 -43.10 12.78
N HIS A 92 28.79 -42.45 13.24
CA HIS A 92 30.18 -42.65 12.76
C HIS A 92 31.19 -42.07 13.77
#